data_AF-A0AAW8EUY1-F1
#
_entry.id   AF-A0AAW8EUY1-F1
#
_cell.length_a   1.000
_cell.length_b   1.000
_cell.length_c   1.000
_cell.angle_alpha   90.00
_cell.angle_beta   90.00
_cell.angle_gamma   90.00
#
_symmetry.space_group_name_H-M   'P 1'
#
loop_
_entity.id
_entity.type
_entity.pdbx_description
1 polymer ?
#
loop_
_entity_poly.entity_id
_entity_poly.type
_entity_poly.pdbx_seq_one_letter_code
_entity_poly.pdbx_strand_id
1 'polypeptide(L)'
;MNRQQGGAAALLAAVALAGCTPMVNTATAKPVRETVEVVAVVDGHTIDVATDGGTVRVRLIGIDTPEIGRGGETSECYAEEARTFLDDLVYGRTVEVRSDPTQADVDKYGRLLRHVFIDGHSAAVLALEAGTGHEYVNRTAHTGQEEHQAGPVVRHTTAPSTVSALGYWGASVADSDDPERESEDDRHDDG
;
A
#
# COMPACT_ATOMS: atom_id res chain seq x y z
N MET A 1 -50.72 -36.84 63.76
CA MET A 1 -49.53 -37.59 63.32
C MET A 1 -49.19 -37.19 61.91
N ASN A 2 -48.10 -36.42 61.71
CA ASN A 2 -47.72 -35.90 60.41
C ASN A 2 -46.50 -36.67 59.86
N ARG A 3 -46.57 -36.99 58.57
CA ARG A 3 -45.63 -37.79 57.78
C ARG A 3 -44.24 -37.17 57.73
N GLN A 4 -43.19 -37.99 57.74
CA GLN A 4 -41.94 -37.67 57.05
C GLN A 4 -41.50 -38.90 56.24
N GLN A 5 -41.63 -38.78 54.92
CA GLN A 5 -40.96 -39.62 53.94
C GLN A 5 -39.61 -38.98 53.62
N GLY A 6 -38.54 -39.76 53.65
CA GLY A 6 -37.18 -39.30 53.33
C GLY A 6 -37.03 -39.00 51.84
N GLY A 7 -36.60 -37.78 51.52
CA GLY A 7 -36.14 -37.40 50.18
C GLY A 7 -34.63 -37.56 50.10
N ALA A 8 -34.16 -38.44 49.22
CA ALA A 8 -32.76 -38.57 48.87
C ALA A 8 -32.29 -37.33 48.09
N ALA A 9 -31.27 -36.65 48.60
CA ALA A 9 -30.57 -35.60 47.90
C ALA A 9 -29.63 -36.23 46.86
N ALA A 10 -29.93 -36.07 45.57
CA ALA A 10 -28.98 -36.35 44.49
C ALA A 10 -28.24 -35.04 44.16
N LEU A 11 -26.95 -35.01 44.49
CA LEU A 11 -26.03 -33.91 44.19
C LEU A 11 -25.86 -33.73 42.68
N LEU A 12 -26.12 -32.52 42.18
CA LEU A 12 -25.66 -32.05 40.88
C LEU A 12 -24.14 -31.87 40.91
N ALA A 13 -23.40 -32.76 40.24
CA ALA A 13 -21.98 -32.55 39.98
C ALA A 13 -21.81 -31.55 38.83
N ALA A 14 -21.44 -30.31 39.15
CA ALA A 14 -21.01 -29.33 38.17
C ALA A 14 -19.61 -29.69 37.68
N VAL A 15 -19.50 -30.20 36.44
CA VAL A 15 -18.22 -30.40 35.77
C VAL A 15 -17.71 -29.04 35.31
N ALA A 16 -16.78 -28.44 36.06
CA ALA A 16 -16.06 -27.26 35.62
C ALA A 16 -15.09 -27.65 34.50
N LEU A 17 -15.46 -27.38 33.24
CA LEU A 17 -14.50 -27.40 32.14
C LEU A 17 -13.50 -26.27 32.36
N ALA A 18 -12.35 -26.60 32.95
CA ALA A 18 -11.19 -25.73 32.95
C ALA A 18 -10.71 -25.59 31.51
N GLY A 19 -11.20 -24.56 30.83
CA GLY A 19 -10.74 -24.18 29.50
C GLY A 19 -9.28 -23.75 29.58
N CYS A 20 -8.37 -24.60 29.11
CA CYS A 20 -7.03 -24.17 28.72
C CYS A 20 -7.18 -23.23 27.52
N THR A 21 -7.29 -21.93 27.79
CA THR A 21 -7.08 -20.92 26.75
C THR A 21 -5.56 -20.82 26.55
N PRO A 22 -5.03 -21.10 25.35
CA PRO A 22 -3.63 -20.79 25.07
C PRO A 22 -3.47 -19.27 25.15
N MET A 23 -2.66 -18.82 26.09
CA MET A 23 -2.21 -17.43 26.17
C MET A 23 -1.33 -17.18 24.94
N VAL A 24 -1.91 -16.61 23.88
CA VAL A 24 -1.16 -16.17 22.71
C VAL A 24 -0.31 -15.00 23.16
N ASN A 25 0.99 -15.26 23.36
CA ASN A 25 1.96 -14.24 23.74
C ASN A 25 2.27 -13.43 22.47
N THR A 26 1.45 -12.41 22.16
CA THR A 26 1.72 -11.43 21.10
C THR A 26 2.82 -10.47 21.56
N ALA A 27 4.06 -10.96 21.62
CA ALA A 27 5.21 -10.06 21.63
C ALA A 27 5.28 -9.41 20.24
N THR A 28 4.79 -8.17 20.12
CA THR A 28 4.97 -7.36 18.92
C THR A 28 6.46 -7.20 18.66
N ALA A 29 6.96 -7.83 17.59
CA ALA A 29 8.36 -7.68 17.20
C ALA A 29 8.66 -6.19 16.93
N LYS A 30 9.85 -5.72 17.31
CA LYS A 30 10.26 -4.34 17.05
C LYS A 30 10.61 -4.19 15.55
N PRO A 31 10.23 -3.09 14.88
CA PRO A 31 10.65 -2.84 13.50
C PRO A 31 12.17 -2.77 13.38
N VAL A 32 12.71 -3.44 12.37
CA VAL A 32 14.13 -3.39 11.97
C VAL A 32 14.33 -2.15 11.09
N ARG A 33 15.44 -1.45 11.29
CA ARG A 33 15.78 -0.24 10.55
C ARG A 33 17.20 -0.36 10.04
N GLU A 34 17.38 -0.10 8.75
CA GLU A 34 18.66 -0.23 8.07
C GLU A 34 18.85 0.95 7.12
N THR A 35 20.11 1.31 6.88
CA THR A 35 20.48 2.37 5.95
C THR A 35 21.17 1.72 4.76
N VAL A 36 20.61 1.90 3.57
CA VAL A 36 21.02 1.19 2.35
C VAL A 36 21.12 2.14 1.17
N GLU A 37 22.01 1.85 0.22
CA GLU A 37 22.10 2.59 -1.04
C GLU A 37 21.09 2.05 -2.05
N VAL A 38 20.37 2.95 -2.72
CA VAL A 38 19.49 2.57 -3.83
C VAL A 38 20.29 2.50 -5.12
N VAL A 39 20.32 1.32 -5.73
CA VAL A 39 21.12 1.02 -6.92
C VAL A 39 20.31 0.91 -8.20
N ALA A 40 18.98 0.79 -8.11
CA ALA A 40 18.07 0.97 -9.25
C ALA A 40 16.65 1.30 -8.80
N VAL A 41 15.90 1.98 -9.68
CA VAL A 41 14.45 2.17 -9.55
C VAL A 41 13.74 1.41 -10.68
N VAL A 42 12.84 0.53 -10.27
CA VAL A 42 12.25 -0.52 -11.11
C VAL A 42 10.90 -0.08 -11.67
N ASP A 43 10.11 0.64 -10.87
CA ASP A 43 8.84 1.33 -11.18
C ASP A 43 8.56 2.34 -10.05
N GLY A 44 7.39 3.01 -10.06
CA GLY A 44 7.06 4.09 -9.11
C GLY A 44 6.91 3.67 -7.64
N HIS A 45 7.04 2.39 -7.30
CA HIS A 45 6.97 1.91 -5.92
C HIS A 45 7.96 0.77 -5.61
N THR A 46 8.86 0.46 -6.53
CA THR A 46 9.79 -0.66 -6.41
C THR A 46 11.22 -0.19 -6.67
N ILE A 47 12.12 -0.52 -5.76
CA ILE A 47 13.55 -0.17 -5.84
C ILE A 47 14.41 -1.40 -5.62
N ASP A 48 15.64 -1.36 -6.12
CA ASP A 48 16.70 -2.30 -5.81
C ASP A 48 17.75 -1.60 -4.92
N VAL A 49 18.13 -2.24 -3.82
CA VAL A 49 19.09 -1.70 -2.85
C VAL A 49 20.33 -2.58 -2.74
N ALA A 50 21.47 -1.95 -2.45
CA ALA A 50 22.71 -2.65 -2.14
C ALA A 50 22.69 -3.19 -0.70
N THR A 51 23.13 -4.43 -0.55
CA THR A 51 23.34 -5.11 0.74
C THR A 51 24.69 -5.83 0.71
N ASP A 52 25.17 -6.27 1.87
CA ASP A 52 26.40 -7.08 1.96
C ASP A 52 26.32 -8.38 1.12
N GLY A 53 25.10 -8.90 0.90
CA GLY A 53 24.82 -10.10 0.10
C GLY A 53 24.58 -9.85 -1.38
N GLY A 54 24.72 -8.61 -1.87
CA GLY A 54 24.40 -8.20 -3.23
C GLY A 54 23.15 -7.31 -3.30
N THR A 55 22.40 -7.40 -4.40
CA THR A 55 21.23 -6.54 -4.63
C THR A 55 19.96 -7.21 -4.14
N VAL A 56 19.13 -6.45 -3.40
CA VAL A 56 17.82 -6.91 -2.91
C VAL A 56 16.71 -5.98 -3.41
N ARG A 57 15.60 -6.59 -3.85
CA ARG A 57 14.41 -5.91 -4.33
C ARG A 57 13.51 -5.50 -3.16
N VAL A 58 13.12 -4.23 -3.11
CA VAL A 58 12.23 -3.65 -2.09
C VAL A 58 10.97 -3.09 -2.75
N ARG A 59 9.81 -3.49 -2.24
CA ARG A 59 8.49 -2.94 -2.55
C ARG A 59 8.10 -1.99 -1.43
N LEU A 60 7.88 -0.72 -1.76
CA LEU A 60 7.48 0.31 -0.80
C LEU A 60 6.14 -0.08 -0.17
N ILE A 61 6.00 0.09 1.15
CA ILE A 61 4.72 -0.09 1.84
C ILE A 61 3.88 1.20 1.70
N GLY A 62 2.55 1.06 1.56
CA GLY A 62 1.60 2.17 1.66
C GLY A 62 1.25 2.89 0.37
N ILE A 63 1.90 2.56 -0.75
CA ILE A 63 1.64 3.16 -2.06
C ILE A 63 1.47 2.10 -3.14
N ASP A 64 0.63 2.38 -4.13
CA ASP A 64 0.59 1.67 -5.42
C ASP A 64 0.74 2.67 -6.55
N THR A 65 1.51 2.31 -7.58
CA THR A 65 1.78 3.17 -8.74
C THR A 65 1.62 2.35 -10.01
N PRO A 66 1.41 2.98 -11.18
CA PRO A 66 1.39 2.27 -12.43
C PRO A 66 2.70 1.53 -12.67
N GLU A 67 2.60 0.32 -13.21
CA GLU A 67 3.71 -0.59 -13.43
C GLU A 67 4.37 -0.37 -14.79
N ILE A 68 5.69 -0.46 -14.81
CA ILE A 68 6.48 -0.47 -16.04
C ILE A 68 6.32 -1.83 -16.70
N GLY A 69 5.97 -1.83 -17.99
CA GLY A 69 5.80 -3.04 -18.78
C GLY A 69 7.12 -3.81 -18.92
N ARG A 70 7.06 -5.15 -18.85
CA ARG A 70 8.24 -6.02 -18.92
C ARG A 70 8.04 -7.11 -19.96
N GLY A 71 9.14 -7.62 -20.52
CA GLY A 71 9.07 -8.75 -21.46
C GLY A 71 8.30 -8.47 -22.77
N GLY A 72 8.20 -7.19 -23.17
CA GLY A 72 7.46 -6.76 -24.36
C GLY A 72 6.03 -6.30 -24.08
N GLU A 73 5.59 -6.29 -22.82
CA GLU A 73 4.34 -5.67 -22.40
C GLU A 73 4.44 -4.14 -22.45
N THR A 74 3.33 -3.47 -22.75
CA THR A 74 3.23 -2.01 -22.70
C THR A 74 3.15 -1.54 -21.25
N SER A 75 3.88 -0.47 -20.90
CA SER A 75 3.74 0.19 -19.61
C SER A 75 2.34 0.72 -19.39
N GLU A 76 1.89 0.73 -18.13
CA GLU A 76 0.64 1.37 -17.76
C GLU A 76 0.73 2.89 -17.96
N CYS A 77 -0.42 3.56 -18.15
CA CYS A 77 -0.46 5.01 -18.28
C CYS A 77 0.20 5.66 -17.05
N TYR A 78 1.11 6.60 -17.29
CA TYR A 78 1.89 7.33 -16.27
C TYR A 78 2.93 6.52 -15.50
N ALA A 79 3.24 5.28 -15.91
CA ALA A 79 4.24 4.45 -15.22
C ALA A 79 5.66 5.04 -15.31
N GLU A 80 6.04 5.59 -16.46
CA GLU A 80 7.38 6.19 -16.64
C GLU A 80 7.54 7.45 -15.80
N GLU A 81 6.49 8.26 -15.67
CA GLU A 81 6.44 9.46 -14.84
C GLU A 81 6.53 9.11 -13.35
N ALA A 82 5.80 8.09 -12.91
CA ALA A 82 5.87 7.62 -11.53
C ALA A 82 7.26 7.05 -11.19
N ARG A 83 7.84 6.27 -12.12
CA ARG A 83 9.22 5.77 -11.99
C ARG A 83 10.22 6.92 -11.95
N THR A 84 10.12 7.88 -12.86
CA THR A 84 11.03 9.04 -12.92
C THR A 84 11.01 9.83 -11.62
N PHE A 85 9.81 10.08 -11.07
CA PHE A 85 9.69 10.75 -9.77
C PHE A 85 10.43 10.00 -8.67
N LEU A 86 10.25 8.68 -8.58
CA LEU A 86 10.93 7.88 -7.55
C LEU A 86 12.44 7.82 -7.81
N ASP A 87 12.87 7.73 -9.07
CA ASP A 87 14.29 7.76 -9.47
C ASP A 87 14.97 9.05 -9.02
N ASP A 88 14.40 10.21 -9.37
CA ASP A 88 14.86 11.53 -8.93
C ASP A 88 14.88 11.66 -7.39
N LEU A 89 13.99 10.92 -6.71
CA LEU A 89 13.84 10.95 -5.26
C LEU A 89 14.80 10.00 -4.51
N VAL A 90 15.30 8.92 -5.10
CA VAL A 90 16.10 7.96 -4.32
C VAL A 90 17.29 7.35 -5.04
N TYR A 91 17.36 7.38 -6.37
CA TYR A 91 18.44 6.71 -7.11
C TYR A 91 19.83 7.26 -6.73
N GLY A 92 20.78 6.36 -6.47
CA GLY A 92 22.13 6.70 -6.05
C GLY A 92 22.22 7.34 -4.66
N ARG A 93 21.11 7.38 -3.90
CA ARG A 93 21.06 7.92 -2.54
C ARG A 93 21.04 6.82 -1.51
N THR A 94 21.51 7.17 -0.32
CA THR A 94 21.38 6.36 0.87
C THR A 94 20.05 6.67 1.55
N VAL A 95 19.20 5.65 1.70
CA VAL A 95 17.86 5.74 2.30
C VAL A 95 17.78 4.91 3.57
N GLU A 96 16.87 5.27 4.48
CA GLU A 96 16.51 4.42 5.61
C GLU A 96 15.34 3.51 5.20
N VAL A 97 15.51 2.20 5.32
CA VAL A 97 14.45 1.21 5.14
C VAL A 97 13.99 0.68 6.50
N ARG A 98 12.68 0.58 6.70
CA ARG A 98 12.07 0.07 7.94
C ARG A 98 11.16 -1.10 7.64
N SER A 99 11.33 -2.22 8.36
CA SER A 99 10.35 -3.30 8.32
C SER A 99 9.10 -2.92 9.11
N ASP A 100 7.96 -3.51 8.73
CA ASP A 100 6.71 -3.36 9.46
C ASP A 100 6.30 -4.71 10.06
N PRO A 101 6.42 -4.90 11.38
CA PRO A 101 6.03 -6.15 12.07
C PRO A 101 4.55 -6.54 11.92
N THR A 102 3.70 -5.61 11.47
CA THR A 102 2.29 -5.88 11.17
C THR A 102 2.07 -6.46 9.78
N GLN A 103 3.10 -6.42 8.92
CA GLN A 103 3.08 -6.93 7.56
C GLN A 103 3.95 -8.17 7.42
N ALA A 104 3.76 -8.88 6.29
CA ALA A 104 4.75 -9.85 5.87
C ALA A 104 6.08 -9.14 5.60
N ASP A 105 7.20 -9.80 5.92
CA ASP A 105 8.52 -9.24 5.63
C ASP A 105 8.85 -9.28 4.13
N VAL A 106 8.35 -10.30 3.45
CA VAL A 106 8.56 -10.58 2.02
C VAL A 106 7.23 -10.86 1.36
N ASP A 107 7.00 -10.33 0.17
CA ASP A 107 5.81 -10.64 -0.62
C ASP A 107 5.94 -11.97 -1.38
N LYS A 108 4.86 -12.39 -2.04
CA LYS A 108 4.81 -13.65 -2.80
C LYS A 108 5.77 -13.68 -4.01
N TYR A 109 6.33 -12.55 -4.41
CA TYR A 109 7.28 -12.42 -5.51
C TYR A 109 8.74 -12.37 -5.00
N GLY A 110 8.96 -12.49 -3.69
CA GLY A 110 10.29 -12.46 -3.09
C GLY A 110 10.84 -11.05 -2.85
N ARG A 111 10.01 -10.01 -2.90
CA ARG A 111 10.42 -8.62 -2.63
C ARG A 111 10.29 -8.33 -1.14
N LEU A 112 11.26 -7.63 -0.56
CA LEU A 112 11.12 -7.13 0.81
C LEU A 112 10.05 -6.04 0.86
N LEU A 113 9.20 -6.07 1.88
CA LEU A 113 8.21 -5.03 2.13
C LEU A 113 8.79 -4.05 3.15
N ARG A 114 9.06 -2.81 2.73
CA ARG A 114 9.68 -1.80 3.60
C ARG A 114 9.02 -0.44 3.45
N HIS A 115 8.97 0.30 4.54
CA HIS A 115 8.85 1.76 4.47
C HIS A 115 10.21 2.34 4.09
N VAL A 116 10.24 3.30 3.17
CA VAL A 116 11.47 3.92 2.67
C VAL A 116 11.47 5.39 3.01
N PHE A 117 12.52 5.86 3.67
CA PHE A 117 12.69 7.24 4.07
C PHE A 117 13.95 7.85 3.46
N ILE A 118 13.81 9.04 2.90
CA ILE A 118 14.91 9.87 2.41
C ILE A 118 14.92 11.17 3.21
N ASP A 119 16.05 11.49 3.84
CA ASP A 119 16.20 12.69 4.69
C ASP A 119 15.09 12.84 5.75
N GLY A 120 14.64 11.70 6.31
CA GLY A 120 13.57 11.65 7.31
C GLY A 120 12.14 11.71 6.75
N HIS A 121 11.96 11.88 5.44
CA HIS A 121 10.65 11.94 4.78
C HIS A 121 10.29 10.61 4.13
N SER A 122 9.04 10.18 4.24
CA SER A 122 8.56 8.95 3.61
C SER A 122 8.48 9.12 2.09
N ALA A 123 9.17 8.26 1.35
CA ALA A 123 9.12 8.25 -0.12
C ALA A 123 7.70 7.95 -0.63
N ALA A 124 6.95 7.10 0.06
CA ALA A 124 5.56 6.81 -0.27
C ALA A 124 4.67 8.05 -0.11
N VAL A 125 4.83 8.81 0.98
CA VAL A 125 4.07 10.06 1.20
C VAL A 125 4.42 11.10 0.14
N LEU A 126 5.71 11.29 -0.15
CA LEU A 126 6.14 12.23 -1.19
C LEU A 126 5.58 11.88 -2.57
N ALA A 127 5.49 10.60 -2.91
CA ALA A 127 4.88 10.14 -4.15
C ALA A 127 3.36 10.34 -4.19
N LEU A 128 2.66 10.15 -3.06
CA LEU A 128 1.23 10.50 -2.94
C LEU A 128 1.00 12.00 -3.11
N GLU A 129 1.84 12.84 -2.50
CA GLU A 129 1.78 14.30 -2.62
C GLU A 129 2.05 14.79 -4.05
N ALA A 130 2.93 14.11 -4.77
CA ALA A 130 3.20 14.36 -6.19
C ALA A 130 2.13 13.78 -7.14
N GLY A 131 1.17 13.02 -6.60
CA GLY A 131 0.13 12.35 -7.38
C GLY A 131 0.69 11.35 -8.38
N THR A 132 1.75 10.62 -8.04
CA THR A 132 2.34 9.55 -8.86
C THR A 132 1.84 8.16 -8.47
N GLY A 133 1.01 8.07 -7.43
CA GLY A 133 0.39 6.84 -6.96
C GLY A 133 -0.85 7.04 -6.12
N HIS A 134 -1.37 5.94 -5.60
CA HIS A 134 -2.50 5.88 -4.69
C HIS A 134 -2.15 5.17 -3.39
N GLU A 135 -2.82 5.55 -2.31
CA GLU A 135 -2.61 4.91 -1.02
C GLU A 135 -3.03 3.45 -1.10
N TYR A 136 -2.11 2.53 -0.82
CA TYR A 136 -2.41 1.11 -0.74
C TYR A 136 -2.56 0.69 0.72
N VAL A 137 -3.80 0.38 1.11
CA VAL A 137 -4.11 -0.10 2.46
C VAL A 137 -4.43 -1.60 2.38
N ASN A 138 -3.46 -2.44 2.75
CA ASN A 138 -3.73 -3.86 3.02
C ASN A 138 -4.76 -4.02 4.16
N ARG A 139 -5.48 -5.15 4.16
CA ARG A 139 -6.60 -5.46 5.09
C ARG A 139 -6.26 -5.43 6.59
N THR A 140 -4.98 -5.35 6.93
CA THR A 140 -4.47 -5.14 8.29
C THR A 140 -3.81 -3.77 8.36
N ALA A 141 -4.17 -2.96 9.36
CA ALA A 141 -3.54 -1.68 9.64
C ALA A 141 -2.00 -1.80 9.68
N HIS A 142 -1.31 -0.86 9.04
CA HIS A 142 0.16 -0.82 8.99
C HIS A 142 0.67 0.14 10.06
N THR A 143 1.84 -0.14 10.62
CA THR A 143 2.50 0.81 11.53
C THR A 143 2.90 2.04 10.70
N GLY A 144 2.42 3.24 11.07
CA GLY A 144 2.62 4.48 10.30
C GLY A 144 1.39 4.98 9.53
N GLN A 145 0.24 4.31 9.65
CA GLN A 145 -1.03 4.81 9.08
C GLN A 145 -1.36 6.26 9.50
N GLU A 146 -0.92 6.72 10.67
CA GLU A 146 -1.11 8.10 11.11
C GLU A 146 -0.19 9.10 10.40
N GLU A 147 1.02 8.69 9.96
CA GLU A 147 1.92 9.54 9.15
C GLU A 147 1.41 9.69 7.71
N HIS A 148 0.82 8.64 7.13
CA HIS A 148 0.09 8.76 5.86
C HIS A 148 -1.08 9.74 5.99
N GLN A 149 -1.73 9.81 7.17
CA GLN A 149 -2.90 10.66 7.42
C GLN A 149 -2.60 12.14 7.70
N ALA A 150 -1.32 12.54 7.80
CA ALA A 150 -0.93 13.92 8.12
C ALA A 150 -0.55 14.78 6.90
N GLY A 151 -0.31 14.16 5.73
CA GLY A 151 -0.21 14.86 4.44
C GLY A 151 -1.60 15.08 3.83
N PRO A 152 -1.73 15.83 2.72
CA PRO A 152 -2.98 15.89 1.97
C PRO A 152 -3.28 14.51 1.40
N VAL A 153 -3.95 13.67 2.19
CA VAL A 153 -4.44 12.38 1.71
C VAL A 153 -5.45 12.70 0.63
N VAL A 154 -5.08 12.44 -0.63
CA VAL A 154 -6.07 12.26 -1.70
C VAL A 154 -6.81 10.98 -1.38
N ARG A 155 -7.76 11.08 -0.44
CA ARG A 155 -8.67 9.99 -0.10
C ARG A 155 -9.56 9.81 -1.31
N HIS A 156 -9.40 8.70 -2.01
CA HIS A 156 -10.46 8.17 -2.86
C HIS A 156 -11.63 7.74 -1.98
N THR A 157 -12.39 8.70 -1.46
CA THR A 157 -13.84 8.48 -1.40
C THR A 157 -14.30 8.37 -2.85
N THR A 158 -15.09 7.36 -3.16
CA THR A 158 -15.76 7.13 -4.47
C THR A 158 -16.81 8.22 -4.77
N ALA A 159 -16.50 9.48 -4.48
CA ALA A 159 -17.33 10.65 -4.68
C ALA A 159 -16.45 11.76 -5.30
N PRO A 160 -16.89 12.41 -6.38
CA PRO A 160 -16.10 13.36 -7.13
C PRO A 160 -15.88 14.59 -6.25
N SER A 161 -14.68 14.70 -5.67
CA SER A 161 -14.31 15.84 -4.85
C SER A 161 -13.37 16.70 -5.68
N THR A 162 -13.93 17.79 -6.19
CA THR A 162 -13.28 18.88 -6.88
C THR A 162 -12.19 19.48 -5.99
N VAL A 163 -10.98 18.95 -6.07
CA VAL A 163 -9.77 19.60 -5.56
C VAL A 163 -8.81 19.72 -6.73
N SER A 164 -8.58 20.96 -7.12
CA SER A 164 -7.76 21.36 -8.26
C SER A 164 -6.36 20.71 -8.23
N ALA A 165 -6.04 20.00 -9.31
CA ALA A 165 -4.74 19.96 -9.97
C ALA A 165 -3.48 19.91 -9.07
N LEU A 166 -3.22 18.76 -8.43
CA LEU A 166 -1.95 18.48 -7.74
C LEU A 166 -1.25 17.19 -8.21
N GLY A 167 -1.69 16.58 -9.31
CA GLY A 167 -0.96 15.45 -9.92
C GLY A 167 -1.75 14.68 -10.97
N TYR A 168 -1.06 13.73 -11.63
CA TYR A 168 -1.48 13.02 -12.84
C TYR A 168 -2.86 12.35 -12.78
N TRP A 169 -3.32 11.98 -11.59
CA TRP A 169 -4.62 11.36 -11.37
C TRP A 169 -5.81 12.33 -11.36
N GLY A 170 -5.58 13.63 -11.54
CA GLY A 170 -6.64 14.61 -11.85
C GLY A 170 -7.06 14.64 -13.33
N ALA A 171 -6.34 13.94 -14.22
CA ALA A 171 -6.54 14.03 -15.67
C ALA A 171 -7.31 12.83 -16.28
N SER A 172 -7.54 11.74 -15.55
CA SER A 172 -8.03 10.49 -16.15
C SER A 172 -9.56 10.25 -16.05
N VAL A 173 -10.38 11.29 -15.86
CA VAL A 173 -11.86 11.13 -15.87
C VAL A 173 -12.57 12.02 -16.88
N ALA A 174 -11.84 12.75 -17.71
CA ALA A 174 -12.42 13.68 -18.68
C ALA A 174 -11.84 13.47 -20.08
N ASP A 175 -11.92 12.24 -20.63
CA ASP A 175 -11.80 12.08 -22.08
C ASP A 175 -12.47 10.81 -22.65
N SER A 176 -13.65 10.44 -22.13
CA SER A 176 -14.43 9.37 -22.78
C SER A 176 -15.93 9.60 -22.86
N ASP A 177 -16.42 10.80 -22.55
CA ASP A 177 -17.82 11.18 -22.75
C ASP A 177 -17.91 12.58 -23.40
N ASP A 178 -17.56 12.67 -24.69
CA ASP A 178 -18.05 13.74 -25.55
C ASP A 178 -19.11 13.17 -26.53
N PRO A 179 -20.41 13.36 -26.25
CA PRO A 179 -21.49 12.93 -27.12
C PRO A 179 -21.88 13.99 -28.17
N GLU A 180 -20.99 14.89 -28.59
CA GLU A 180 -21.29 15.85 -29.66
C GLU A 180 -20.29 15.80 -30.83
N ARG A 181 -20.20 14.63 -31.49
CA ARG A 181 -19.73 14.56 -32.89
C ARG A 181 -20.92 14.55 -33.85
N GLU A 182 -21.64 15.67 -33.92
CA GLU A 182 -22.57 15.95 -35.01
C GLU A 182 -22.00 17.01 -35.97
N SER A 183 -22.10 16.67 -37.26
CA SER A 183 -22.04 17.50 -38.46
C SER A 183 -20.72 18.23 -38.79
N GLU A 184 -20.00 17.70 -39.78
CA GLU A 184 -19.50 18.50 -40.92
C GLU A 184 -19.05 17.52 -42.04
N ASP A 185 -20.07 17.04 -42.76
CA ASP A 185 -19.95 16.41 -44.07
C ASP A 185 -19.80 17.53 -45.10
N ASP A 186 -18.59 18.08 -45.24
CA ASP A 186 -18.30 19.14 -46.20
C ASP A 186 -17.78 18.54 -47.51
N ARG A 187 -18.74 18.35 -48.42
CA ARG A 187 -18.70 18.55 -49.88
C ARG A 187 -17.51 17.96 -50.65
N HIS A 188 -17.87 16.91 -51.39
CA HIS A 188 -17.22 16.43 -52.60
C HIS A 188 -16.82 17.57 -53.54
N ASP A 189 -15.57 17.48 -53.98
CA ASP A 189 -14.83 18.31 -54.91
C ASP A 189 -15.33 18.08 -56.36
N ASP A 190 -15.76 19.16 -57.03
CA ASP A 190 -15.98 19.20 -58.48
C ASP A 190 -14.71 19.77 -59.13
N GLY A 191 -13.98 18.93 -59.88
CA GLY A 191 -12.82 19.31 -60.68
C GLY A 191 -12.44 18.28 -61.74
#